data_AF-A0A0A2B9A8-F1
#
_entry.id   AF-A0A0A2B9A8-F1
#
_cell.length_a   1.000
_cell.length_b   1.000
_cell.length_c   1.000
_cell.angle_alpha   90.00
_cell.angle_beta   90.00
_cell.angle_gamma   90.00
#
_symmetry.space_group_name_H-M   'P 1'
#
loop_
_entity.id
_entity.type
_entity.pdbx_description
1 polymer ?
#
loop_
_entity_poly.entity_id
_entity_poly.type
_entity_poly.pdbx_seq_one_letter_code
_entity_poly.pdbx_strand_id
1 'polypeptide(L)'
;MKEVNLVFQVFLLLVTLLFLIYFLTGYDSAFEADQNCHSYLSSYENISGNYGCDHDTETHQWILYESNDKKEPATIIKKFRYKFL
;
A
#
# COMPACT_ATOMS: atom_id res chain seq x y z
N MET A 1 -33.76 -21.75 -1.87
CA MET A 1 -33.25 -21.24 -3.17
C MET A 1 -33.16 -19.72 -3.21
N LYS A 2 -34.20 -18.96 -2.81
CA LYS A 2 -34.15 -17.48 -2.77
C LYS A 2 -33.12 -16.93 -1.77
N GLU A 3 -33.10 -17.45 -0.54
CA GLU A 3 -32.12 -17.03 0.48
C GLU A 3 -30.67 -17.28 0.07
N VAL A 4 -30.38 -18.46 -0.51
CA VAL A 4 -29.04 -18.81 -1.01
C VAL A 4 -28.60 -17.88 -2.15
N ASN A 5 -29.53 -17.53 -3.05
CA ASN A 5 -29.26 -16.57 -4.13
C ASN A 5 -28.98 -15.17 -3.59
N LEU A 6 -29.72 -14.72 -2.57
CA LEU A 6 -29.50 -13.43 -1.92
C LEU A 6 -28.11 -13.36 -1.28
N VAL A 7 -27.72 -14.39 -0.51
CA VAL A 7 -26.39 -14.47 0.10
C VAL A 7 -25.28 -14.41 -0.96
N PHE A 8 -25.43 -15.14 -2.06
CA PHE A 8 -24.46 -15.14 -3.14
C PHE A 8 -24.36 -13.78 -3.85
N GLN A 9 -25.49 -13.11 -4.10
CA GLN A 9 -25.51 -11.77 -4.68
C GLN A 9 -24.83 -10.74 -3.77
N VAL A 10 -25.09 -10.79 -2.47
CA VAL A 10 -24.44 -9.91 -1.49
C VAL A 10 -22.94 -10.16 -1.45
N PHE A 11 -22.51 -11.43 -1.49
CA PHE A 11 -21.09 -11.77 -1.55
C PHE A 11 -20.42 -11.22 -2.81
N LEU A 12 -21.02 -11.40 -3.99
CA LEU A 12 -20.48 -10.86 -5.24
C LEU A 12 -20.43 -9.33 -5.23
N LEU A 13 -21.45 -8.68 -4.67
CA LEU A 13 -21.47 -7.23 -4.50
C LEU A 13 -20.31 -6.77 -3.63
N LEU A 14 -20.05 -7.46 -2.51
CA LEU A 14 -18.94 -7.16 -1.61
C LEU A 14 -17.59 -7.33 -2.32
N VAL A 15 -17.38 -8.44 -3.03
CA VAL A 15 -16.14 -8.69 -3.79
C VAL A 15 -15.91 -7.60 -4.82
N THR A 16 -16.96 -7.22 -5.56
CA THR A 16 -16.89 -6.16 -6.57
C THR A 16 -16.54 -4.82 -5.94
N LEU A 17 -17.16 -4.49 -4.81
CA LEU A 17 -16.90 -3.25 -4.08
C LEU A 17 -15.45 -3.19 -3.58
N LEU A 18 -14.94 -4.27 -2.98
CA LEU A 18 -13.56 -4.35 -2.51
C LEU A 18 -12.56 -4.22 -3.66
N PHE A 19 -12.84 -4.84 -4.81
CA PHE A 19 -12.02 -4.71 -6.00
C PHE A 19 -12.01 -3.28 -6.55
N LEU A 20 -13.17 -2.61 -6.59
CA LEU A 20 -13.28 -1.22 -7.02
C LEU A 20 -12.52 -0.29 -6.07
N ILE A 21 -12.66 -0.47 -4.76
CA ILE A 21 -11.90 0.30 -3.76
C ILE A 21 -10.40 0.09 -3.99
N TYR A 22 -9.95 -1.17 -4.11
CA TYR A 22 -8.55 -1.47 -4.39
C TYR A 22 -8.08 -0.79 -5.68
N PHE A 23 -8.84 -0.85 -6.78
CA PHE A 23 -8.45 -0.22 -8.04
C PHE A 23 -8.35 1.31 -7.94
N LEU A 24 -9.33 1.95 -7.30
CA LEU A 24 -9.48 3.41 -7.26
C LEU A 24 -8.57 4.13 -6.25
N THR A 25 -8.15 3.47 -5.16
CA THR A 25 -7.47 4.12 -4.03
C THR A 25 -5.94 4.24 -4.15
N GLY A 26 -5.36 3.92 -5.30
CA GLY A 26 -3.90 4.04 -5.50
C GLY A 26 -3.54 5.37 -6.11
N TYR A 27 -2.27 5.73 -5.95
CA TYR A 27 -1.67 6.85 -6.68
C TYR A 27 -1.71 6.60 -8.18
N ASP A 28 -1.81 7.65 -8.97
CA ASP A 28 -1.97 7.57 -10.42
C ASP A 28 -0.67 7.14 -11.14
N SER A 29 0.48 7.26 -10.47
CA SER A 29 1.76 6.84 -11.02
C SER A 29 2.76 6.39 -9.96
N ALA A 30 3.77 5.64 -10.38
CA ALA A 30 4.91 5.29 -9.53
C ALA A 30 5.64 6.53 -9.00
N PHE A 31 5.67 7.63 -9.77
CA PHE A 31 6.30 8.89 -9.39
C PHE A 31 5.51 9.64 -8.31
N GLU A 32 4.18 9.64 -8.41
CA GLU A 32 3.34 10.23 -7.35
C GLU A 32 3.47 9.45 -6.04
N ALA A 33 3.47 8.12 -6.11
CA ALA A 33 3.71 7.27 -4.94
C ALA A 33 5.11 7.48 -4.34
N ASP A 34 6.14 7.63 -5.17
CA ASP A 34 7.51 7.96 -4.77
C ASP A 34 7.56 9.28 -3.98
N GLN A 35 6.99 10.34 -4.57
CA GLN A 35 6.95 11.66 -3.96
C GLN A 35 6.22 11.63 -2.60
N ASN A 36 5.12 10.88 -2.51
CA ASN A 36 4.39 10.71 -1.25
C ASN A 36 5.22 9.92 -0.22
N CYS A 37 5.94 8.88 -0.63
CA CYS A 37 6.82 8.13 0.27
C CYS A 37 7.90 9.04 0.86
N HIS A 38 8.63 9.75 0.00
CA HIS A 38 9.72 10.65 0.41
C HIS A 38 9.23 11.87 1.19
N SER A 39 8.04 12.40 0.86
CA SER A 39 7.40 13.45 1.65
C SER A 39 6.98 12.97 3.04
N TYR A 40 6.60 11.69 3.18
CA TYR A 40 6.30 11.11 4.48
C TYR A 40 7.60 10.87 5.26
N LEU A 41 8.64 10.35 4.61
CA LEU A 41 9.97 10.15 5.16
C LEU A 41 10.55 11.44 5.73
N SER A 42 10.40 12.59 5.05
CA SER A 42 10.90 13.87 5.54
C SER A 42 10.24 14.33 6.86
N SER A 43 9.08 13.77 7.24
CA SER A 43 8.47 14.06 8.54
C SER A 43 9.17 13.36 9.72
N TYR A 44 10.10 12.43 9.46
CA TYR A 44 10.87 11.68 10.47
C TYR A 44 12.23 12.30 10.79
N GLU A 45 12.50 13.54 10.35
CA GLU A 45 13.80 14.28 10.42
C GLU A 45 14.53 14.33 11.78
N ASN A 46 13.95 13.83 12.88
CA ASN A 46 14.53 13.89 14.24
C ASN A 46 14.62 12.55 14.99
N ILE A 47 14.38 11.40 14.35
CA ILE A 47 14.34 10.12 15.07
C ILE A 47 15.59 9.31 14.73
N SER A 48 16.24 8.77 15.75
CA SER A 48 17.47 7.95 15.71
C SER A 48 17.35 6.62 14.92
N GLY A 49 16.35 6.49 14.05
CA GLY A 49 16.06 5.30 13.26
C GLY A 49 16.59 5.43 11.83
N ASN A 50 16.96 4.30 11.24
CA ASN A 50 17.40 4.23 9.84
C ASN A 50 16.18 4.05 8.92
N TYR A 51 15.49 5.14 8.61
CA TYR A 51 14.30 5.12 7.74
C TYR A 51 14.67 5.19 6.25
N GLY A 52 13.86 4.55 5.40
CA GLY A 52 14.04 4.59 3.95
C GLY A 52 12.75 4.30 3.18
N CYS A 53 12.77 4.64 1.89
CA CYS A 53 11.75 4.27 0.93
C CYS A 53 12.33 3.25 -0.06
N ASP A 54 11.64 2.12 -0.27
CA ASP A 54 12.00 1.10 -1.25
C ASP A 54 10.92 0.98 -2.32
N HIS A 55 11.34 0.77 -3.58
CA HIS A 55 10.43 0.63 -4.71
C HIS A 55 10.18 -0.84 -5.02
N ASP A 56 9.07 -1.36 -4.51
CA ASP A 56 8.60 -2.71 -4.83
C ASP A 56 7.80 -2.69 -6.14
N THR A 57 8.52 -2.93 -7.23
CA THR A 57 7.96 -2.99 -8.59
C THR A 57 7.08 -4.23 -8.82
N GLU A 58 7.30 -5.32 -8.08
CA GLU A 58 6.51 -6.55 -8.23
C GLU A 58 5.07 -6.33 -7.77
N THR A 59 4.89 -5.58 -6.68
CA THR A 59 3.55 -5.31 -6.11
C THR A 59 3.06 -3.87 -6.33
N HIS A 60 3.78 -3.09 -7.13
CA HIS A 60 3.41 -1.73 -7.57
C HIS A 60 3.23 -0.77 -6.39
N GLN A 61 4.22 -0.72 -5.50
CA GLN A 61 4.17 0.14 -4.34
C GLN A 61 5.54 0.68 -3.96
N TRP A 62 5.55 1.86 -3.34
CA TRP A 62 6.67 2.29 -2.52
C TRP A 62 6.44 1.91 -1.07
N ILE A 63 7.49 1.49 -0.38
CA ILE A 63 7.43 1.01 1.00
C ILE A 63 8.31 1.92 1.85
N LEU A 64 7.69 2.66 2.76
CA LEU A 64 8.40 3.34 3.83
C LEU A 64 8.69 2.31 4.93
N TYR A 65 9.96 2.17 5.29
CA TYR A 65 10.42 1.21 6.29
C TYR A 65 11.41 1.83 7.28
N GLU A 66 11.54 1.17 8.42
CA GLU A 66 12.62 1.36 9.39
C GLU A 66 13.57 0.17 9.31
N SER A 67 14.81 0.44 8.94
CA SER A 67 15.90 -0.54 8.95
C SER A 67 16.40 -0.75 10.37
N ASN A 68 16.57 -2.01 10.75
CA ASN A 68 17.23 -2.38 11.99
C ASN A 68 18.69 -2.75 11.71
N ASP A 69 19.62 -2.17 12.44
CA ASP A 69 21.07 -2.44 12.28
C ASP A 69 21.48 -3.87 12.65
N LYS A 70 20.57 -4.66 13.25
CA LYS A 70 20.85 -5.97 13.86
C LYS A 70 20.44 -7.19 13.03
N LYS A 71 20.62 -7.17 11.70
CA LYS A 71 20.30 -8.30 10.80
C LYS A 71 18.84 -8.77 10.85
N GLU A 72 17.95 -7.99 11.44
CA GLU A 72 16.52 -8.27 11.47
C GLU A 72 15.85 -7.67 10.23
N PRO A 73 14.74 -8.25 9.75
CA PRO A 73 14.00 -7.68 8.64
C PRO A 73 13.53 -6.26 8.98
N ALA A 74 13.55 -5.38 7.99
CA ALA A 74 13.06 -4.02 8.15
C ALA A 74 11.59 -3.99 8.53
N THR A 75 11.23 -3.06 9.41
CA THR A 75 9.84 -2.85 9.83
C THR A 75 9.14 -1.98 8.80
N ILE A 76 8.07 -2.49 8.19
CA ILE A 76 7.25 -1.70 7.26
C ILE A 76 6.40 -0.70 8.05
N ILE A 77 6.55 0.58 7.76
CA ILE A 77 5.77 1.67 8.35
C ILE A 77 4.52 1.94 7.52
N LYS A 78 4.70 2.11 6.21
CA LYS A 78 3.61 2.49 5.30
C LYS A 78 3.87 2.04 3.87
N LYS A 79 2.79 1.76 3.14
CA LYS A 79 2.82 1.38 1.72
C LYS A 79 2.09 2.43 0.89
N PHE A 80 2.68 2.79 -0.24
CA PHE A 80 2.18 3.77 -1.19
C PHE A 80 1.97 3.06 -2.52
N ARG A 81 0.81 2.41 -2.65
CA ARG A 81 0.45 1.65 -3.86
C ARG A 81 0.07 2.60 -4.99
N TYR A 82 0.61 2.38 -6.17
CA TYR A 82 0.19 3.06 -7.40
C TYR A 82 -0.58 2.12 -8.33
N LYS A 83 -1.36 2.70 -9.23
CA LYS A 83 -2.17 1.97 -10.21
C LYS A 83 -1.27 1.32 -11.26
N PHE A 84 -1.70 0.17 -11.78
CA PHE A 84 -1.14 -0.41 -13.00
C PHE A 84 -1.50 0.51 -14.18
N LEU A 85 -0.49 1.05 -14.85
CA LEU A 85 -0.63 1.74 -16.14
C LEU A 85 -0.23 0.80 -17.27
#